data_AF-M5S6K1-F1
#
_entry.id   AF-M5S6K1-F1
#
_cell.length_a   1.000
_cell.length_b   1.000
_cell.length_c   1.000
_cell.angle_alpha   90.00
_cell.angle_beta   90.00
_cell.angle_gamma   90.00
#
_symmetry.space_group_name_H-M   'P 1'
#
loop_
_entity.id
_entity.type
_entity.pdbx_description
1 polymer ?
#
loop_
_entity_poly.entity_id
_entity_poly.type
_entity_poly.pdbx_seq_one_letter_code
_entity_poly.pdbx_strand_id
1 'polypeptide(L)'
;MSNATLPAGARDPGYPTERENYLTNSSGILSWMFTLDHKRIGLMYLIGVMSAFAVGGLLALAIRLHLLDPNGWMFSGAEANNIYNQVFTLHGAIMVFLFIIPSIPAALGNFLVPVMLGAKDVGFPRLNLSSFYLWVFGALFFVTALFSSGLDTGWTFYTPYSTTTDTSVILATLGAFILGFSSIFTGLNFIVTINTMRPPGMTWFKMPLFLWATYATSIIQVLATPVLGITLLLLIAERTMHIGIFDPEFNGDPVTYQHFFWFYSHPAVYIMILPAFGIISELISVHSHKHIFGYRFIAYSSIAIALLGFLVWGHHMFTAGMSSLTTIVFSALTFTVSVPSAIKVFNWLATMYKGSISLTTPMCYAISFIFLFTIGGLTGLFLGTLATDLHLHDTYFVVAHFHYVMVGGTLIAFLGGVFHWWPKMVGKLYNETHGRIASLLVFLGFNGTFLPQFVLGSRGMPRRYATYDPEFAFLHQLSTFGALLLGMGLLYAFIVLMVSLVKGRRAPANPWGGVTLEWQCTSPPPYYNFERPPVVGDPYDFHNLEWDAENERYVTTEPERKLVPESTPEEVPAHAGGQK
;
A
#
# COMPACT_ATOMS: atom_id res chain seq x y z
N MET A 1 11.23 -23.11 26.40
CA MET A 1 11.70 -24.47 26.05
C MET A 1 10.82 -25.48 26.78
N SER A 2 9.92 -26.13 26.05
CA SER A 2 9.66 -27.56 26.20
C SER A 2 9.68 -28.11 24.77
N ASN A 3 10.61 -29.01 24.47
CA ASN A 3 10.56 -29.80 23.24
C ASN A 3 9.64 -30.99 23.53
N ALA A 4 8.36 -30.72 23.80
CA ALA A 4 7.35 -31.77 23.83
C ALA A 4 7.08 -32.17 22.37
N THR A 5 7.74 -33.23 21.91
CA THR A 5 7.33 -33.91 20.69
C THR A 5 5.89 -34.37 20.88
N LEU A 6 4.97 -33.73 20.17
CA LEU A 6 3.56 -34.12 20.15
C LEU A 6 3.45 -35.61 19.83
N PRO A 7 2.51 -36.35 20.48
CA PRO A 7 2.26 -37.74 20.17
C PRO A 7 2.01 -37.94 18.68
N ALA A 8 2.50 -39.05 18.11
CA ALA A 8 2.24 -39.38 16.71
C ALA A 8 0.72 -39.44 16.45
N GLY A 9 0.20 -38.48 15.68
CA GLY A 9 -1.23 -38.33 15.37
C GLY A 9 -1.94 -37.14 16.02
N ALA A 10 -1.33 -36.46 16.99
CA ALA A 10 -1.87 -35.22 17.55
C ALA A 10 -1.58 -34.05 16.60
N ARG A 11 -2.65 -33.45 16.02
CA ARG A 11 -2.53 -32.22 15.22
C ARG A 11 -2.23 -31.06 16.16
N ASP A 12 -1.15 -30.32 15.93
CA ASP A 12 -0.97 -29.02 16.57
C ASP A 12 -1.94 -28.03 15.90
N PRO A 13 -2.95 -27.51 16.60
CA PRO A 13 -3.91 -26.58 16.01
C PRO A 13 -3.26 -25.24 15.61
N GLY A 14 -2.00 -24.98 16.01
CA GLY A 14 -1.25 -23.77 15.68
C GLY A 14 -0.35 -23.87 14.44
N TYR A 15 0.00 -25.07 13.98
CA TYR A 15 1.00 -25.24 12.93
C TYR A 15 0.56 -26.18 11.80
N PRO A 16 0.89 -25.87 10.53
CA PRO A 16 0.57 -26.77 9.43
C PRO A 16 1.48 -28.00 9.44
N THR A 17 0.99 -29.11 8.89
CA THR A 17 1.86 -30.22 8.46
C THR A 17 2.66 -29.82 7.22
N GLU A 18 3.81 -30.47 6.95
CA GLU A 18 4.64 -30.14 5.77
C GLU A 18 3.89 -30.23 4.44
N ARG A 19 2.95 -31.18 4.34
CA ARG A 19 2.12 -31.38 3.14
C ARG A 19 1.06 -30.30 2.96
N GLU A 20 0.62 -29.68 4.05
CA GLU A 20 -0.41 -28.64 4.02
C GLU A 20 0.19 -27.25 3.83
N ASN A 21 1.42 -27.02 4.29
CA ASN A 21 2.11 -25.73 4.21
C ASN A 21 2.18 -25.23 2.77
N TYR A 22 1.56 -24.08 2.49
CA TYR A 22 1.51 -23.50 1.15
C TYR A 22 2.89 -23.22 0.55
N LEU A 23 3.93 -22.99 1.37
CA LEU A 23 5.30 -22.76 0.92
C LEU A 23 5.95 -24.05 0.38
N THR A 24 5.70 -25.19 1.03
CA THR A 24 6.46 -26.44 0.82
C THR A 24 5.62 -27.58 0.26
N ASN A 25 4.31 -27.40 0.06
CA ASN A 25 3.40 -28.45 -0.44
C ASN A 25 3.81 -29.02 -1.81
N SER A 26 4.61 -28.27 -2.57
CA SER A 26 5.12 -28.60 -3.89
C SER A 26 6.44 -27.86 -4.11
N SER A 27 7.39 -28.53 -4.76
CA SER A 27 8.78 -28.08 -4.90
C SER A 27 9.14 -27.72 -6.35
N GLY A 28 10.22 -26.94 -6.51
CA GLY A 28 10.78 -26.56 -7.81
C GLY A 28 10.24 -25.25 -8.38
N ILE A 29 10.98 -24.67 -9.32
CA ILE A 29 10.69 -23.35 -9.91
C ILE A 29 9.37 -23.36 -10.69
N LEU A 30 9.10 -24.42 -11.45
CA LEU A 30 7.86 -24.56 -12.22
C LEU A 30 6.61 -24.55 -11.34
N SER A 31 6.71 -25.11 -10.13
CA SER A 31 5.61 -25.11 -9.15
C SER A 31 5.25 -23.70 -8.69
N TRP A 32 6.21 -22.80 -8.60
CA TRP A 32 5.99 -21.38 -8.28
C TRP A 32 5.54 -20.59 -9.51
N MET A 33 6.17 -20.80 -10.67
CA MET A 33 5.81 -20.11 -11.91
C MET A 33 4.36 -20.37 -12.34
N PHE A 34 3.86 -21.60 -12.19
CA PHE A 34 2.50 -21.96 -12.60
C PHE A 34 1.53 -22.11 -11.44
N THR A 35 1.85 -21.55 -10.28
CA THR A 35 0.98 -21.64 -9.10
C THR A 35 -0.31 -20.85 -9.29
N LEU A 36 -1.41 -21.39 -8.76
CA LEU A 36 -2.68 -20.66 -8.65
C LEU A 36 -2.96 -20.20 -7.21
N ASP A 37 -2.13 -20.59 -6.25
CA ASP A 37 -2.34 -20.22 -4.85
C ASP A 37 -2.08 -18.71 -4.66
N HIS A 38 -3.12 -17.96 -4.28
CA HIS A 38 -3.04 -16.53 -4.00
C HIS A 38 -1.94 -16.15 -3.00
N LYS A 39 -1.60 -17.04 -2.05
CA LYS A 39 -0.53 -16.80 -1.06
C LYS A 39 0.84 -16.79 -1.73
N ARG A 40 1.08 -17.73 -2.65
CA ARG A 40 2.33 -17.80 -3.43
C ARG A 40 2.43 -16.63 -4.40
N ILE A 41 1.34 -16.31 -5.10
CA ILE A 41 1.28 -15.15 -6.01
C ILE A 41 1.54 -13.84 -5.23
N GLY A 42 0.93 -13.67 -4.05
CA GLY A 42 1.17 -12.54 -3.17
C GLY A 42 2.63 -12.43 -2.73
N LEU A 43 3.29 -13.55 -2.41
CA LEU A 43 4.72 -13.57 -2.06
C LEU A 43 5.62 -13.28 -3.28
N MET A 44 5.27 -13.77 -4.47
CA MET A 44 5.98 -13.44 -5.71
C MET A 44 5.88 -11.94 -6.03
N TYR A 45 4.69 -11.35 -5.87
CA TYR A 45 4.54 -9.90 -5.91
C TYR A 45 5.38 -9.21 -4.85
N LEU A 46 5.36 -9.67 -3.59
CA LEU A 46 6.14 -9.08 -2.50
C LEU A 46 7.63 -9.02 -2.85
N ILE A 47 8.19 -10.11 -3.35
CA ILE A 47 9.60 -10.16 -3.77
C ILE A 47 9.84 -9.20 -4.96
N GLY A 48 8.96 -9.19 -5.94
CA GLY A 48 9.04 -8.32 -7.12
C GLY A 48 9.02 -6.83 -6.74
N VAL A 49 8.00 -6.40 -5.98
CA VAL A 49 7.86 -5.00 -5.56
C VAL A 49 8.99 -4.57 -4.63
N MET A 50 9.48 -5.44 -3.74
CA MET A 50 10.62 -5.13 -2.87
C MET A 50 11.94 -5.02 -3.66
N SER A 51 12.08 -5.77 -4.74
CA SER A 51 13.22 -5.61 -5.66
C SER A 51 13.16 -4.27 -6.39
N ALA A 52 11.98 -3.89 -6.89
CA ALA A 52 11.75 -2.58 -7.50
C ALA A 52 11.97 -1.43 -6.48
N PHE A 53 11.54 -1.60 -5.23
CA PHE A 53 11.80 -0.67 -4.13
C PHE A 53 13.29 -0.47 -3.88
N ALA A 54 14.07 -1.55 -3.86
CA ALA A 54 15.51 -1.46 -3.67
C ALA A 54 16.17 -0.66 -4.81
N VAL A 55 15.81 -0.94 -6.07
CA VAL A 55 16.32 -0.19 -7.23
C VAL A 55 15.91 1.29 -7.14
N GLY A 56 14.62 1.57 -6.91
CA GLY A 56 14.11 2.94 -6.77
C GLY A 56 14.76 3.70 -5.61
N GLY A 57 15.01 3.03 -4.48
CA GLY A 57 15.71 3.59 -3.32
C GLY A 57 17.18 3.90 -3.59
N LEU A 58 17.90 3.02 -4.30
CA LEU A 58 19.28 3.29 -4.72
C LEU A 58 19.36 4.48 -5.68
N LEU A 59 18.41 4.60 -6.62
CA LEU A 59 18.30 5.78 -7.49
C LEU A 59 18.02 7.05 -6.66
N ALA A 60 17.16 6.97 -5.64
CA ALA A 60 16.90 8.09 -4.73
C ALA A 60 18.17 8.56 -4.00
N LEU A 61 18.98 7.60 -3.52
CA LEU A 61 20.27 7.89 -2.88
C LEU A 61 21.25 8.51 -3.88
N ALA A 62 21.30 8.04 -5.13
CA ALA A 62 22.15 8.64 -6.15
C ALA A 62 21.77 10.11 -6.44
N ILE A 63 20.46 10.42 -6.52
CA ILE A 63 19.97 11.80 -6.66
C ILE A 63 20.42 12.64 -5.46
N ARG A 64 20.28 12.15 -4.23
CA ARG A 64 20.66 12.89 -3.02
C ARG A 64 22.16 13.07 -2.90
N LEU A 65 22.95 12.04 -3.16
CA LEU A 65 24.40 12.13 -3.22
C LEU A 65 24.86 13.13 -4.26
N HIS A 66 24.25 13.19 -5.44
CA HIS A 66 24.57 14.21 -6.43
C HIS A 66 24.30 15.63 -5.90
N LEU A 67 23.18 15.85 -5.21
CA LEU A 67 22.84 17.14 -4.62
C LEU A 67 23.54 17.43 -3.28
N LEU A 68 24.61 16.72 -2.94
CA LEU A 68 25.43 17.05 -1.76
C LEU A 68 26.26 18.33 -1.99
N ASP A 69 26.62 18.60 -3.24
CA ASP A 69 27.34 19.78 -3.69
C ASP A 69 26.48 20.62 -4.65
N PRO A 70 26.51 21.97 -4.57
CA PRO A 70 25.77 22.87 -5.47
C PRO A 70 26.00 22.61 -6.97
N ASN A 71 27.21 22.19 -7.35
CA ASN A 71 27.57 21.93 -8.75
C ASN A 71 27.42 20.45 -9.14
N GLY A 72 26.91 19.61 -8.25
CA GLY A 72 26.78 18.17 -8.46
C GLY A 72 28.01 17.38 -8.02
N TRP A 73 27.83 16.48 -7.05
CA TRP A 73 28.92 15.69 -6.48
C TRP A 73 29.17 14.36 -7.21
N MET A 74 28.10 13.65 -7.61
CA MET A 74 28.18 12.27 -8.13
C MET A 74 28.37 12.18 -9.65
N PHE A 75 27.46 12.79 -10.43
CA PHE A 75 27.55 12.86 -11.88
C PHE A 75 28.39 14.06 -12.29
N SER A 76 29.27 13.90 -13.28
CA SER A 76 30.20 14.93 -13.76
C SER A 76 30.36 14.90 -15.29
N GLY A 77 30.92 15.96 -15.85
CA GLY A 77 31.09 16.12 -17.30
C GLY A 77 29.85 16.68 -18.01
N ALA A 78 29.92 16.74 -19.34
CA ALA A 78 28.89 17.37 -20.18
C ALA A 78 27.50 16.70 -20.06
N GLU A 79 27.45 15.40 -19.75
CA GLU A 79 26.21 14.62 -19.65
C GLU A 79 25.61 14.58 -18.24
N ALA A 80 26.20 15.26 -17.26
CA ALA A 80 25.78 15.15 -15.85
C ALA A 80 24.28 15.45 -15.65
N ASN A 81 23.78 16.51 -16.28
CA ASN A 81 22.37 16.91 -16.20
C ASN A 81 21.44 15.88 -16.86
N ASN A 82 21.85 15.30 -17.99
CA ASN A 82 21.09 14.27 -18.69
C ASN A 82 21.01 12.99 -17.85
N ILE A 83 22.12 12.57 -17.26
CA ILE A 83 22.17 11.42 -16.35
C ILE A 83 21.27 11.68 -15.13
N TYR A 84 21.34 12.88 -14.52
CA TYR A 84 20.46 13.24 -13.42
C TYR A 84 18.98 13.17 -13.83
N ASN A 85 18.65 13.68 -15.02
CA ASN A 85 17.29 13.65 -15.56
C ASN A 85 16.77 12.24 -15.73
N GLN A 86 17.61 11.34 -16.25
CA GLN A 86 17.28 9.94 -16.35
C GLN A 86 17.08 9.32 -14.96
N VAL A 87 18.04 9.46 -14.05
CA VAL A 87 17.97 8.86 -12.71
C VAL A 87 16.74 9.31 -11.93
N PHE A 88 16.39 10.61 -11.93
CA PHE A 88 15.18 11.06 -11.23
C PHE A 88 13.89 10.55 -11.90
N THR A 89 13.86 10.49 -13.23
CA THR A 89 12.71 10.00 -13.98
C THR A 89 12.45 8.53 -13.66
N LEU A 90 13.51 7.74 -13.63
CA LEU A 90 13.47 6.31 -13.35
C LEU A 90 13.13 6.02 -11.90
N HIS A 91 13.68 6.78 -10.96
CA HIS A 91 13.25 6.72 -9.55
C HIS A 91 11.74 6.91 -9.44
N GLY A 92 11.20 7.98 -10.01
CA GLY A 92 9.77 8.27 -9.96
C GLY A 92 8.92 7.17 -10.60
N ALA A 93 9.27 6.74 -11.82
CA ALA A 93 8.51 5.74 -12.56
C ALA A 93 8.53 4.36 -11.88
N ILE A 94 9.70 3.89 -11.42
CA ILE A 94 9.84 2.62 -10.71
C ILE A 94 9.07 2.66 -9.39
N MET A 95 9.23 3.73 -8.61
CA MET A 95 8.56 3.84 -7.32
C MET A 95 7.04 3.90 -7.46
N VAL A 96 6.51 4.59 -8.48
CA VAL A 96 5.07 4.70 -8.71
C VAL A 96 4.49 3.41 -9.30
N PHE A 97 4.99 2.99 -10.46
CA PHE A 97 4.34 1.92 -11.23
C PHE A 97 4.73 0.51 -10.78
N LEU A 98 5.98 0.31 -10.34
CA LEU A 98 6.49 -1.02 -9.99
C LEU A 98 6.45 -1.29 -8.49
N PHE A 99 6.55 -0.27 -7.65
CA PHE A 99 6.50 -0.44 -6.20
C PHE A 99 5.16 -0.06 -5.59
N ILE A 100 4.83 1.23 -5.49
CA ILE A 100 3.81 1.71 -4.55
C ILE A 100 2.38 1.30 -4.97
N ILE A 101 2.01 1.40 -6.26
CA ILE A 101 0.69 0.98 -6.75
C ILE A 101 0.44 -0.52 -6.48
N PRO A 102 1.35 -1.44 -6.86
CA PRO A 102 1.15 -2.86 -6.59
C PRO A 102 1.47 -3.30 -5.15
N SER A 103 2.22 -2.51 -4.37
CA SER A 103 2.77 -2.93 -3.07
C SER A 103 1.75 -3.57 -2.14
N ILE A 104 0.70 -2.85 -1.75
CA ILE A 104 -0.31 -3.38 -0.83
C ILE A 104 -1.35 -4.21 -1.58
N PRO A 105 -2.03 -3.73 -2.63
CA PRO A 105 -3.08 -4.52 -3.28
C PRO A 105 -2.57 -5.84 -3.84
N ALA A 106 -1.47 -5.83 -4.59
CA ALA A 106 -1.00 -7.01 -5.30
C ALA A 106 -0.13 -7.94 -4.44
N ALA A 107 0.65 -7.43 -3.49
CA ALA A 107 1.44 -8.29 -2.60
C ALA A 107 0.65 -8.73 -1.36
N LEU A 108 0.29 -7.78 -0.49
CA LEU A 108 -0.40 -8.10 0.77
C LEU A 108 -1.88 -8.44 0.55
N GLY A 109 -2.57 -7.76 -0.36
CA GLY A 109 -3.99 -7.99 -0.67
C GLY A 109 -4.22 -9.39 -1.24
N ASN A 110 -3.37 -9.84 -2.16
CA ASN A 110 -3.44 -11.21 -2.68
C ASN A 110 -3.29 -12.24 -1.57
N PHE A 111 -2.36 -12.02 -0.65
CA PHE A 111 -2.18 -12.93 0.48
C PHE A 111 -3.38 -12.89 1.44
N LEU A 112 -3.80 -11.70 1.86
CA LEU A 112 -4.69 -11.50 3.00
C LEU A 112 -6.18 -11.52 2.65
N VAL A 113 -6.60 -11.01 1.48
CA VAL A 113 -8.03 -10.86 1.15
C VAL A 113 -8.78 -12.18 1.24
N PRO A 114 -8.33 -13.29 0.62
CA PRO A 114 -9.04 -14.56 0.74
C PRO A 114 -9.01 -15.12 2.17
N VAL A 115 -7.90 -14.94 2.90
CA VAL A 115 -7.77 -15.45 4.28
C VAL A 115 -8.71 -14.70 5.22
N MET A 116 -8.77 -13.37 5.14
CA MET A 116 -9.67 -12.52 5.92
C MET A 116 -11.15 -12.73 5.55
N LEU A 117 -11.43 -13.30 4.38
CA LEU A 117 -12.76 -13.74 3.95
C LEU A 117 -13.05 -15.20 4.31
N GLY A 118 -12.14 -15.94 4.97
CA GLY A 118 -12.34 -17.38 5.20
C GLY A 118 -12.50 -18.19 3.90
N ALA A 119 -12.08 -17.64 2.76
CA ALA A 119 -12.19 -18.23 1.45
C ALA A 119 -10.95 -19.08 1.14
N LYS A 120 -11.10 -20.07 0.25
CA LYS A 120 -9.98 -20.92 -0.17
C LYS A 120 -8.98 -20.19 -1.08
N ASP A 121 -9.49 -19.30 -1.92
CA ASP A 121 -8.73 -18.57 -2.92
C ASP A 121 -9.51 -17.33 -3.38
N VAL A 122 -8.95 -16.56 -4.32
CA VAL A 122 -9.62 -15.49 -5.05
C VAL A 122 -10.65 -16.01 -6.07
N GLY A 123 -11.56 -15.14 -6.52
CA GLY A 123 -12.63 -15.50 -7.47
C GLY A 123 -12.13 -15.98 -8.83
N PHE A 124 -11.01 -15.45 -9.32
CA PHE A 124 -10.39 -15.84 -10.60
C PHE A 124 -8.89 -16.16 -10.43
N PRO A 125 -8.51 -17.37 -9.97
CA PRO A 125 -7.11 -17.70 -9.69
C PRO A 125 -6.17 -17.61 -10.91
N ARG A 126 -6.66 -18.00 -12.10
CA ARG A 126 -5.88 -17.88 -13.35
C ARG A 126 -5.67 -16.43 -13.77
N LEU A 127 -6.70 -15.59 -13.65
CA LEU A 127 -6.59 -14.16 -13.92
C LEU A 127 -5.61 -13.50 -12.95
N ASN A 128 -5.58 -14.00 -11.70
CA ASN A 128 -4.63 -13.54 -10.70
C ASN A 128 -3.17 -13.81 -11.10
N LEU A 129 -2.87 -15.03 -11.54
CA LEU A 129 -1.54 -15.38 -12.04
C LEU A 129 -1.18 -14.56 -13.29
N SER A 130 -2.13 -14.38 -14.21
CA SER A 130 -1.94 -13.52 -15.39
C SER A 130 -1.62 -12.07 -15.01
N SER A 131 -2.24 -11.53 -13.95
CA SER A 131 -1.90 -10.19 -13.46
C SER A 131 -0.42 -10.10 -13.07
N PHE A 132 0.10 -11.09 -12.33
CA PHE A 132 1.51 -11.11 -11.94
C PHE A 132 2.45 -11.11 -13.15
N TYR A 133 2.13 -11.91 -14.17
CA TYR A 133 2.96 -11.91 -15.38
C TYR A 133 2.86 -10.62 -16.18
N LEU A 134 1.69 -9.99 -16.25
CA LEU A 134 1.57 -8.65 -16.83
C LEU A 134 2.42 -7.63 -16.07
N TRP A 135 2.46 -7.71 -14.73
CA TRP A 135 3.35 -6.89 -13.93
C TRP A 135 4.84 -7.13 -14.28
N VAL A 136 5.26 -8.40 -14.38
CA VAL A 136 6.63 -8.77 -14.77
C VAL A 136 6.98 -8.28 -16.18
N PHE A 137 6.09 -8.46 -17.15
CA PHE A 137 6.31 -7.98 -18.51
C PHE A 137 6.40 -6.46 -18.55
N GLY A 138 5.46 -5.75 -17.91
CA GLY A 138 5.53 -4.28 -17.82
C GLY A 138 6.82 -3.79 -17.16
N ALA A 139 7.27 -4.46 -16.09
CA ALA A 139 8.56 -4.18 -15.46
C ALA A 139 9.74 -4.41 -16.42
N LEU A 140 9.72 -5.47 -17.23
CA LEU A 140 10.75 -5.74 -18.23
C LEU A 140 10.82 -4.63 -19.29
N PHE A 141 9.68 -4.14 -19.78
CA PHE A 141 9.63 -3.00 -20.70
C PHE A 141 10.27 -1.75 -20.08
N PHE A 142 9.92 -1.45 -18.83
CA PHE A 142 10.52 -0.33 -18.09
C PHE A 142 12.02 -0.47 -17.87
N VAL A 143 12.47 -1.67 -17.46
CA VAL A 143 13.90 -1.94 -17.26
C VAL A 143 14.63 -1.87 -18.59
N THR A 144 14.03 -2.32 -19.69
CA THR A 144 14.64 -2.20 -21.01
C THR A 144 14.79 -0.74 -21.44
N ALA A 145 13.82 0.13 -21.08
CA ALA A 145 13.90 1.57 -21.33
C ALA A 145 15.06 2.27 -20.58
N LEU A 146 15.56 1.67 -19.50
CA LEU A 146 16.78 2.12 -18.81
C LEU A 146 18.03 1.95 -19.67
N PHE A 147 18.12 0.82 -20.39
CA PHE A 147 19.35 0.38 -21.05
C PHE A 147 19.42 0.76 -22.54
N SER A 148 18.36 1.35 -23.08
CA SER A 148 18.30 1.88 -24.45
C SER A 148 18.81 3.34 -24.51
N SER A 149 17.98 4.30 -24.94
CA SER A 149 18.32 5.73 -24.99
C SER A 149 18.05 6.48 -23.67
N GLY A 150 17.73 5.76 -22.59
CA GLY A 150 17.28 6.32 -21.32
C GLY A 150 15.86 6.91 -21.41
N LEU A 151 15.38 7.47 -20.30
CA LEU A 151 14.08 8.15 -20.21
C LEU A 151 14.22 9.37 -19.31
N ASP A 152 13.93 10.57 -19.82
CA ASP A 152 14.23 11.86 -19.17
C ASP A 152 13.01 12.77 -18.99
N THR A 153 11.81 12.30 -19.33
CA THR A 153 10.57 13.09 -19.33
C THR A 153 9.95 13.30 -17.95
N GLY A 154 10.56 12.79 -16.89
CA GLY A 154 9.87 12.52 -15.63
C GLY A 154 8.83 11.41 -15.75
N TRP A 155 8.33 10.93 -14.61
CA TRP A 155 7.30 9.88 -14.55
C TRP A 155 5.92 10.32 -15.11
N THR A 156 5.76 11.61 -15.41
CA THR A 156 4.51 12.21 -15.90
C THR A 156 4.41 12.27 -17.42
N PHE A 157 5.50 12.06 -18.15
CA PHE A 157 5.52 11.99 -19.62
C PHE A 157 4.78 13.14 -20.34
N TYR A 158 4.91 14.37 -19.83
CA TYR A 158 4.18 15.52 -20.36
C TYR A 158 4.51 15.81 -21.82
N THR A 159 3.48 16.07 -22.61
CA THR A 159 3.61 16.71 -23.93
C THR A 159 3.84 18.21 -23.76
N PRO A 160 4.55 18.88 -24.69
CA PRO A 160 5.13 18.35 -25.93
C PRO A 160 6.50 17.68 -25.75
N TYR A 161 7.08 17.65 -24.54
CA TYR A 161 8.43 17.11 -24.37
C TYR A 161 8.51 15.61 -24.67
N SER A 162 7.52 14.83 -24.22
CA SER A 162 7.46 13.37 -24.47
C SER A 162 7.20 12.99 -25.93
N THR A 163 6.66 13.90 -26.75
CA THR A 163 6.46 13.69 -28.20
C THR A 163 7.67 14.11 -29.02
N THR A 164 8.51 15.00 -28.50
CA THR A 164 9.66 15.59 -29.23
C THR A 164 11.03 15.03 -28.84
N THR A 165 11.17 14.47 -27.63
CA THR A 165 12.44 13.86 -27.18
C THR A 165 12.77 12.56 -27.90
N ASP A 166 14.04 12.28 -28.18
CA ASP A 166 14.51 11.01 -28.77
C ASP A 166 14.69 9.87 -27.75
N THR A 167 14.31 10.09 -26.48
CA THR A 167 14.42 9.09 -25.43
C THR A 167 13.36 7.98 -25.54
N SER A 168 13.51 6.92 -24.75
CA SER A 168 12.75 5.67 -24.83
C SER A 168 11.31 5.77 -24.26
N VAL A 169 10.61 6.85 -24.59
CA VAL A 169 9.24 7.14 -24.13
C VAL A 169 8.28 6.03 -24.55
N ILE A 170 8.29 5.61 -25.82
CA ILE A 170 7.37 4.57 -26.33
C ILE A 170 7.50 3.27 -25.53
N LEU A 171 8.73 2.88 -25.21
CA LEU A 171 8.98 1.64 -24.48
C LEU A 171 8.49 1.74 -23.03
N ALA A 172 8.72 2.88 -22.38
CA ALA A 172 8.25 3.15 -21.03
C ALA A 172 6.71 3.26 -20.96
N THR A 173 6.07 3.93 -21.92
CA THR A 173 4.60 4.10 -21.94
C THR A 173 3.90 2.80 -22.30
N LEU A 174 4.48 1.96 -23.17
CA LEU A 174 4.00 0.60 -23.40
C LEU A 174 4.13 -0.26 -22.14
N GLY A 175 5.23 -0.14 -21.39
CA GLY A 175 5.40 -0.78 -20.08
C GLY A 175 4.28 -0.37 -19.12
N ALA A 176 4.03 0.93 -18.95
CA ALA A 176 2.96 1.44 -18.07
C ALA A 176 1.56 0.98 -18.52
N PHE A 177 1.31 0.91 -19.82
CA PHE A 177 0.07 0.36 -20.36
C PHE A 177 -0.15 -1.10 -19.93
N ILE A 178 0.86 -1.95 -20.04
CA ILE A 178 0.81 -3.36 -19.62
C ILE A 178 0.59 -3.47 -18.10
N LEU A 179 1.29 -2.66 -17.30
CA LEU A 179 1.09 -2.58 -15.85
C LEU A 179 -0.34 -2.16 -15.48
N GLY A 180 -0.95 -1.29 -16.30
CA GLY A 180 -2.35 -0.90 -16.14
C GLY A 180 -3.30 -2.09 -16.17
N PHE A 181 -3.11 -3.02 -17.11
CA PHE A 181 -3.91 -4.26 -17.19
C PHE A 181 -3.70 -5.18 -15.98
N SER A 182 -2.46 -5.28 -15.48
CA SER A 182 -2.19 -6.00 -14.23
C SER A 182 -3.05 -5.44 -13.09
N SER A 183 -3.07 -4.12 -12.93
CA SER A 183 -3.84 -3.43 -11.88
C SER A 183 -5.36 -3.63 -12.05
N ILE A 184 -5.88 -3.54 -13.27
CA ILE A 184 -7.30 -3.79 -13.58
C ILE A 184 -7.70 -5.22 -13.21
N PHE A 185 -6.86 -6.21 -13.55
CA PHE A 185 -7.13 -7.61 -13.24
C PHE A 185 -7.13 -7.87 -11.74
N THR A 186 -6.19 -7.29 -10.99
CA THR A 186 -6.18 -7.35 -9.53
C THR A 186 -7.46 -6.75 -8.93
N GLY A 187 -7.83 -5.53 -9.35
CA GLY A 187 -9.03 -4.85 -8.84
C GLY A 187 -10.32 -5.61 -9.14
N LEU A 188 -10.51 -6.06 -10.38
CA LEU A 188 -11.68 -6.86 -10.77
C LEU A 188 -11.79 -8.14 -9.93
N ASN A 189 -10.67 -8.84 -9.76
CA ASN A 189 -10.62 -10.08 -9.01
C ASN A 189 -11.02 -9.87 -7.54
N PHE A 190 -10.51 -8.81 -6.89
CA PHE A 190 -10.89 -8.50 -5.51
C PHE A 190 -12.33 -8.04 -5.35
N ILE A 191 -12.87 -7.25 -6.28
CA ILE A 191 -14.31 -6.89 -6.27
C ILE A 191 -15.17 -8.16 -6.26
N VAL A 192 -14.89 -9.09 -7.18
CA VAL A 192 -15.67 -10.34 -7.27
C VAL A 192 -15.46 -11.20 -6.02
N THR A 193 -14.22 -11.34 -5.55
CA THR A 193 -13.89 -12.13 -4.35
C THR A 193 -14.63 -11.61 -3.12
N ILE A 194 -14.54 -10.30 -2.84
CA ILE A 194 -15.20 -9.68 -1.68
C ILE A 194 -16.73 -9.77 -1.77
N ASN A 195 -17.31 -9.63 -2.97
CA ASN A 195 -18.75 -9.63 -3.12
C ASN A 195 -19.37 -11.04 -3.02
N THR A 196 -18.68 -12.05 -3.54
CA THR A 196 -19.27 -13.37 -3.79
C THR A 196 -18.73 -14.49 -2.89
N MET A 197 -17.58 -14.31 -2.25
CA MET A 197 -16.88 -15.37 -1.51
C MET A 197 -16.81 -15.14 0.00
N ARG A 198 -17.63 -14.21 0.53
CA ARG A 198 -17.77 -14.04 1.99
C ARG A 198 -18.34 -15.31 2.64
N PRO A 199 -17.86 -15.67 3.85
CA PRO A 199 -18.39 -16.82 4.57
C PRO A 199 -19.79 -16.49 5.12
N PRO A 200 -20.63 -17.51 5.38
CA PRO A 200 -21.95 -17.30 5.96
C PRO A 200 -21.88 -16.47 7.25
N GLY A 201 -22.72 -15.42 7.34
CA GLY A 201 -22.77 -14.53 8.50
C GLY A 201 -21.89 -13.28 8.40
N MET A 202 -20.93 -13.21 7.46
CA MET A 202 -20.16 -11.99 7.20
C MET A 202 -20.96 -11.02 6.32
N THR A 203 -21.65 -10.08 6.95
CA THR A 203 -22.26 -8.94 6.24
C THR A 203 -21.19 -7.89 5.93
N TRP A 204 -21.51 -6.90 5.08
CA TRP A 204 -20.61 -5.77 4.78
C TRP A 204 -20.06 -5.08 6.03
N PHE A 205 -20.86 -4.98 7.09
CA PHE A 205 -20.47 -4.34 8.34
C PHE A 205 -19.87 -5.30 9.39
N LYS A 206 -19.47 -6.50 8.96
CA LYS A 206 -18.70 -7.48 9.75
C LYS A 206 -17.38 -7.87 9.07
N MET A 207 -16.95 -7.10 8.07
CA MET A 207 -15.67 -7.30 7.39
C MET A 207 -14.56 -6.52 8.10
N PRO A 208 -13.32 -7.02 8.15
CA PRO A 208 -12.17 -6.19 8.51
C PRO A 208 -12.08 -4.93 7.62
N LEU A 209 -11.62 -3.81 8.18
CA LEU A 209 -11.49 -2.53 7.48
C LEU A 209 -10.43 -2.57 6.38
N PHE A 210 -9.45 -3.48 6.47
CA PHE A 210 -8.55 -3.79 5.35
C PHE A 210 -9.32 -4.25 4.10
N LEU A 211 -10.40 -5.03 4.25
CA LEU A 211 -11.23 -5.45 3.11
C LEU A 211 -12.02 -4.28 2.52
N TRP A 212 -12.55 -3.37 3.36
CA TRP A 212 -13.19 -2.14 2.88
C TRP A 212 -12.24 -1.24 2.10
N ALA A 213 -11.02 -1.06 2.61
CA ALA A 213 -9.98 -0.28 1.96
C ALA A 213 -9.56 -0.90 0.62
N THR A 214 -9.37 -2.22 0.58
CA THR A 214 -9.02 -2.95 -0.65
C THR A 214 -10.15 -2.93 -1.65
N TYR A 215 -11.41 -3.04 -1.21
CA TYR A 215 -12.58 -2.91 -2.07
C TYR A 215 -12.66 -1.50 -2.71
N ALA A 216 -12.52 -0.45 -1.90
CA ALA A 216 -12.48 0.93 -2.39
C ALA A 216 -11.34 1.15 -3.40
N THR A 217 -10.15 0.63 -3.10
CA THR A 217 -8.98 0.65 -4.00
C THR A 217 -9.28 -0.04 -5.32
N SER A 218 -9.93 -1.20 -5.27
CA SER A 218 -10.26 -2.01 -6.45
C SER A 218 -11.24 -1.32 -7.39
N ILE A 219 -12.21 -0.56 -6.84
CA ILE A 219 -13.12 0.28 -7.65
C ILE A 219 -12.31 1.30 -8.46
N ILE A 220 -11.36 1.98 -7.83
CA ILE A 220 -10.53 2.97 -8.51
C ILE A 220 -9.66 2.30 -9.57
N GLN A 221 -9.06 1.14 -9.27
CA GLN A 221 -8.26 0.39 -10.24
C GLN A 221 -9.05 0.07 -11.52
N VAL A 222 -10.31 -0.37 -11.39
CA VAL A 222 -11.13 -0.75 -12.54
C VAL A 222 -11.65 0.48 -13.31
N LEU A 223 -11.98 1.58 -12.63
CA LEU A 223 -12.59 2.75 -13.27
C LEU A 223 -11.56 3.78 -13.79
N ALA A 224 -10.47 4.03 -13.06
CA ALA A 224 -9.49 5.06 -13.41
C ALA A 224 -8.42 4.56 -14.39
N THR A 225 -7.89 3.35 -14.16
CA THR A 225 -6.74 2.82 -14.93
C THR A 225 -6.96 2.74 -16.44
N PRO A 226 -8.17 2.44 -16.96
CA PRO A 226 -8.42 2.51 -18.40
C PRO A 226 -8.11 3.88 -19.02
N VAL A 227 -8.30 4.97 -18.27
CA VAL A 227 -7.98 6.32 -18.74
C VAL A 227 -6.48 6.52 -18.93
N LEU A 228 -5.64 6.01 -18.01
CA LEU A 228 -4.19 5.98 -18.25
C LEU A 228 -3.87 5.18 -19.51
N GLY A 229 -4.48 3.99 -19.65
CA GLY A 229 -4.24 3.11 -20.78
C GLY A 229 -4.47 3.81 -22.13
N ILE A 230 -5.62 4.47 -22.30
CA ILE A 230 -5.88 5.23 -23.52
C ILE A 230 -4.95 6.44 -23.66
N THR A 231 -4.65 7.17 -22.58
CA THR A 231 -3.72 8.32 -22.62
C THR A 231 -2.36 7.93 -23.18
N LEU A 232 -1.81 6.82 -22.69
CA LEU A 232 -0.50 6.32 -23.12
C LEU A 232 -0.54 5.80 -24.56
N LEU A 233 -1.62 5.15 -24.98
CA LEU A 233 -1.82 4.74 -26.36
C LEU A 233 -1.92 5.94 -27.31
N LEU A 234 -2.65 6.99 -26.93
CA LEU A 234 -2.75 8.22 -27.72
C LEU A 234 -1.38 8.90 -27.84
N LEU A 235 -0.59 8.93 -26.77
CA LEU A 235 0.79 9.44 -26.82
C LEU A 235 1.69 8.62 -27.76
N ILE A 236 1.58 7.29 -27.73
CA ILE A 236 2.30 6.41 -28.66
C ILE A 236 1.84 6.66 -30.10
N ALA A 237 0.52 6.76 -30.33
CA ALA A 237 -0.05 7.01 -31.64
C ALA A 237 0.37 8.38 -32.20
N GLU A 238 0.36 9.43 -31.38
CA GLU A 238 0.85 10.76 -31.75
C GLU A 238 2.32 10.70 -32.18
N ARG A 239 3.16 10.01 -31.42
CA ARG A 239 4.59 9.90 -31.72
C ARG A 239 4.91 9.01 -32.93
N THR A 240 4.08 8.03 -33.26
CA THR A 240 4.35 7.05 -34.32
C THR A 240 3.59 7.29 -35.61
N MET A 241 2.40 7.89 -35.52
CA MET A 241 1.49 8.15 -36.62
C MET A 241 1.35 9.64 -36.93
N HIS A 242 1.94 10.52 -36.11
CA HIS A 242 1.86 11.98 -36.24
C HIS A 242 0.41 12.49 -36.29
N ILE A 243 -0.44 11.94 -35.40
CA ILE A 243 -1.80 12.43 -35.19
C ILE A 243 -1.79 13.63 -34.23
N GLY A 244 -2.54 14.67 -34.55
CA GLY A 244 -2.56 15.93 -33.80
C GLY A 244 -3.53 15.99 -32.64
N ILE A 245 -3.36 15.16 -31.60
CA ILE A 245 -4.27 15.20 -30.44
C ILE A 245 -3.78 16.22 -29.41
N PHE A 246 -2.49 16.15 -29.07
CA PHE A 246 -1.84 17.06 -28.13
C PHE A 246 -0.90 18.05 -28.82
N ASP A 247 -0.52 17.81 -30.08
CA ASP A 247 0.42 18.66 -30.82
C ASP A 247 -0.27 19.91 -31.43
N PRO A 248 0.11 21.13 -30.99
CA PRO A 248 -0.43 22.38 -31.54
C PRO A 248 -0.20 22.56 -33.05
N GLU A 249 0.85 21.97 -33.64
CA GLU A 249 1.11 22.06 -35.09
C GLU A 249 -0.03 21.48 -35.92
N PHE A 250 -0.78 20.54 -35.34
CA PHE A 250 -1.93 19.89 -35.94
C PHE A 250 -3.27 20.32 -35.29
N ASN A 251 -3.29 21.45 -34.57
CA ASN A 251 -4.42 21.97 -33.77
C ASN A 251 -4.79 21.12 -32.54
N GLY A 252 -3.86 20.30 -32.03
CA GLY A 252 -3.98 19.61 -30.75
C GLY A 252 -3.71 20.51 -29.54
N ASP A 253 -3.99 20.01 -28.35
CA ASP A 253 -3.79 20.73 -27.08
C ASP A 253 -2.92 19.94 -26.07
N PRO A 254 -1.71 20.43 -25.72
CA PRO A 254 -0.86 19.79 -24.72
C PRO A 254 -1.48 19.73 -23.31
N VAL A 255 -2.38 20.68 -22.97
CA VAL A 255 -3.05 20.69 -21.66
C VAL A 255 -4.08 19.56 -21.57
N THR A 256 -4.66 19.13 -22.70
CA THR A 256 -5.54 17.96 -22.76
C THR A 256 -4.82 16.68 -22.31
N TYR A 257 -3.53 16.51 -22.62
CA TYR A 257 -2.73 15.41 -22.08
C TYR A 257 -2.71 15.44 -20.55
N GLN A 258 -2.47 16.62 -19.96
CA GLN A 258 -2.43 16.79 -18.51
C GLN A 258 -3.77 16.43 -17.86
N HIS A 259 -4.90 16.82 -18.49
CA HIS A 259 -6.22 16.44 -18.01
C HIS A 259 -6.39 14.92 -17.98
N PHE A 260 -6.06 14.20 -19.06
CA PHE A 260 -6.19 12.75 -19.09
C PHE A 260 -5.25 12.06 -18.10
N PHE A 261 -3.99 12.49 -18.06
CA PHE A 261 -2.99 11.93 -17.16
C PHE A 261 -3.40 12.12 -15.70
N TRP A 262 -3.83 13.31 -15.29
CA TRP A 262 -4.23 13.59 -13.91
C TRP A 262 -5.59 13.02 -13.54
N PHE A 263 -6.52 12.94 -14.49
CA PHE A 263 -7.79 12.26 -14.27
C PHE A 263 -7.57 10.82 -13.78
N TYR A 264 -6.54 10.14 -14.28
CA TYR A 264 -6.10 8.88 -13.68
C TYR A 264 -5.21 9.08 -12.46
N SER A 265 -4.14 9.86 -12.59
CA SER A 265 -3.02 9.83 -11.65
C SER A 265 -3.39 10.37 -10.27
N HIS A 266 -4.39 11.23 -10.17
CA HIS A 266 -4.88 11.63 -8.86
C HIS A 266 -5.72 10.53 -8.17
N PRO A 267 -6.74 9.91 -8.80
CA PRO A 267 -7.31 8.67 -8.27
C PRO A 267 -6.26 7.59 -7.94
N ALA A 268 -5.20 7.48 -8.75
CA ALA A 268 -4.13 6.51 -8.50
C ALA A 268 -3.40 6.74 -7.17
N VAL A 269 -3.28 7.98 -6.67
CA VAL A 269 -2.71 8.20 -5.33
C VAL A 269 -3.59 7.63 -4.22
N TYR A 270 -4.90 7.51 -4.44
CA TYR A 270 -5.80 6.82 -3.51
C TYR A 270 -5.72 5.31 -3.63
N ILE A 271 -5.39 4.76 -4.82
CA ILE A 271 -5.02 3.33 -4.95
C ILE A 271 -3.82 3.03 -4.04
N MET A 272 -2.89 3.97 -3.91
CA MET A 272 -1.70 3.83 -3.05
C MET A 272 -2.06 3.95 -1.56
N ILE A 273 -2.83 4.96 -1.14
CA ILE A 273 -2.99 5.28 0.28
C ILE A 273 -4.18 4.59 0.98
N LEU A 274 -5.27 4.29 0.28
CA LEU A 274 -6.43 3.62 0.88
C LEU A 274 -6.08 2.26 1.52
N PRO A 275 -5.36 1.35 0.85
CA PRO A 275 -5.07 0.05 1.43
C PRO A 275 -4.09 0.19 2.61
N ALA A 276 -3.21 1.20 2.60
CA ALA A 276 -2.41 1.56 3.77
C ALA A 276 -3.27 1.97 4.98
N PHE A 277 -4.33 2.77 4.78
CA PHE A 277 -5.29 3.05 5.85
C PHE A 277 -5.96 1.78 6.39
N GLY A 278 -6.23 0.82 5.51
CA GLY A 278 -6.72 -0.51 5.90
C GLY A 278 -5.75 -1.21 6.85
N ILE A 279 -4.45 -1.26 6.49
CA ILE A 279 -3.41 -1.84 7.34
C ILE A 279 -3.38 -1.14 8.70
N ILE A 280 -3.35 0.20 8.71
CA ILE A 280 -3.27 0.98 9.95
C ILE A 280 -4.47 0.73 10.87
N SER A 281 -5.68 0.56 10.31
CA SER A 281 -6.84 0.14 11.09
C SER A 281 -6.63 -1.21 11.79
N GLU A 282 -6.07 -2.21 11.11
CA GLU A 282 -5.77 -3.51 11.72
C GLU A 282 -4.68 -3.37 12.79
N LEU A 283 -3.56 -2.71 12.47
CA LEU A 283 -2.44 -2.55 13.41
C LEU A 283 -2.86 -1.84 14.70
N ILE A 284 -3.59 -0.73 14.58
CA ILE A 284 -3.99 0.06 15.73
C ILE A 284 -4.97 -0.70 16.62
N SER A 285 -5.92 -1.44 16.03
CA SER A 285 -6.90 -2.18 16.82
C SER A 285 -6.24 -3.37 17.55
N VAL A 286 -5.45 -4.18 16.84
CA VAL A 286 -4.75 -5.34 17.42
C VAL A 286 -3.77 -4.90 18.51
N HIS A 287 -2.84 -3.99 18.19
CA HIS A 287 -1.76 -3.63 19.14
C HIS A 287 -2.19 -2.66 20.23
N SER A 288 -3.43 -2.15 20.19
CA SER A 288 -4.08 -1.47 21.33
C SER A 288 -5.05 -2.38 22.10
N HIS A 289 -5.25 -3.64 21.66
CA HIS A 289 -6.24 -4.59 22.17
C HIS A 289 -7.60 -3.93 22.44
N LYS A 290 -8.08 -3.17 21.46
CA LYS A 290 -9.32 -2.41 21.60
C LYS A 290 -10.10 -2.42 20.30
N HIS A 291 -11.41 -2.56 20.45
CA HIS A 291 -12.35 -2.42 19.35
C HIS A 291 -12.15 -1.08 18.64
N ILE A 292 -12.13 -1.11 17.31
CA ILE A 292 -11.94 0.10 16.51
C ILE A 292 -13.08 1.09 16.72
N PHE A 293 -12.72 2.34 17.06
CA PHE A 293 -13.68 3.41 17.24
C PHE A 293 -14.24 3.83 15.87
N GLY A 294 -15.56 4.02 15.79
CA GLY A 294 -16.26 4.49 14.59
C GLY A 294 -16.03 3.66 13.33
N TYR A 295 -16.03 2.31 13.45
CA TYR A 295 -15.92 1.36 12.34
C TYR A 295 -16.68 1.79 11.06
N ARG A 296 -17.97 2.14 11.20
CA ARG A 296 -18.81 2.57 10.06
C ARG A 296 -18.29 3.85 9.39
N PHE A 297 -17.81 4.81 10.15
CA PHE A 297 -17.24 6.06 9.61
C PHE A 297 -15.94 5.78 8.85
N ILE A 298 -15.10 4.87 9.36
CA ILE A 298 -13.88 4.45 8.64
C ILE A 298 -14.24 3.71 7.34
N ALA A 299 -15.23 2.82 7.36
CA ALA A 299 -15.68 2.10 6.17
C ALA A 299 -16.25 3.05 5.11
N TYR A 300 -17.18 3.93 5.48
CA TYR A 300 -17.78 4.90 4.55
C TYR A 300 -16.78 5.91 4.02
N SER A 301 -15.82 6.37 4.85
CA SER A 301 -14.76 7.28 4.38
C SER A 301 -13.88 6.65 3.31
N SER A 302 -13.65 5.33 3.33
CA SER A 302 -12.91 4.64 2.25
C SER A 302 -13.64 4.76 0.91
N ILE A 303 -14.97 4.56 0.90
CA ILE A 303 -15.79 4.69 -0.31
C ILE A 303 -15.90 6.16 -0.74
N ALA A 304 -16.07 7.08 0.20
CA ALA A 304 -16.13 8.51 -0.08
C ALA A 304 -14.84 9.01 -0.77
N ILE A 305 -13.67 8.60 -0.29
CA ILE A 305 -12.38 8.93 -0.92
C ILE A 305 -12.30 8.35 -2.34
N ALA A 306 -12.73 7.10 -2.53
CA ALA A 306 -12.71 6.48 -3.85
C ALA A 306 -13.58 7.21 -4.87
N LEU A 307 -14.72 7.78 -4.45
CA LEU A 307 -15.59 8.56 -5.33
C LEU A 307 -15.08 9.99 -5.54
N LEU A 308 -14.73 10.70 -4.44
CA LEU A 308 -14.25 12.08 -4.50
C LEU A 308 -12.92 12.20 -5.26
N GLY A 309 -12.10 11.15 -5.26
CA GLY A 309 -10.82 11.14 -5.98
C GLY A 309 -10.96 11.40 -7.48
N PHE A 310 -12.10 11.07 -8.08
CA PHE A 310 -12.40 11.36 -9.48
C PHE A 310 -12.79 12.81 -9.74
N LEU A 311 -12.94 13.65 -8.72
CA LEU A 311 -13.47 15.02 -8.85
C LEU A 311 -12.42 16.11 -8.60
N VAL A 312 -11.17 15.75 -8.30
CA VAL A 312 -10.18 16.71 -7.78
C VAL A 312 -8.88 16.76 -8.58
N TRP A 313 -8.79 16.09 -9.71
CA TRP A 313 -7.54 15.99 -10.49
C TRP A 313 -6.99 17.34 -10.96
N GLY A 314 -7.86 18.32 -11.21
CA GLY A 314 -7.47 19.65 -11.71
C GLY A 314 -6.57 20.43 -10.77
N HIS A 315 -6.44 20.06 -9.50
CA HIS A 315 -5.50 20.72 -8.58
C HIS A 315 -4.02 20.55 -8.93
N HIS A 316 -3.68 19.60 -9.82
CA HIS A 316 -2.32 19.45 -10.35
C HIS A 316 -2.03 20.40 -11.51
N MET A 317 -3.04 21.18 -11.91
CA MET A 317 -3.05 21.99 -13.12
C MET A 317 -3.39 23.46 -12.84
N PHE A 318 -3.31 23.91 -11.58
CA PHE A 318 -3.66 25.29 -11.23
C PHE A 318 -2.79 26.34 -11.94
N THR A 319 -1.57 25.98 -12.31
CA THR A 319 -0.63 26.81 -13.08
C THR A 319 -0.66 26.54 -14.59
N ALA A 320 -1.54 25.64 -15.07
CA ALA A 320 -1.62 25.23 -16.48
C ALA A 320 -2.55 26.11 -17.35
N GLY A 321 -3.01 27.26 -16.83
CA GLY A 321 -3.82 28.21 -17.59
C GLY A 321 -5.32 27.88 -17.68
N MET A 322 -5.85 27.04 -16.78
CA MET A 322 -7.29 26.79 -16.68
C MET A 322 -8.09 28.05 -16.30
N SER A 323 -9.37 28.10 -16.67
CA SER A 323 -10.25 29.21 -16.30
C SER A 323 -10.35 29.40 -14.77
N SER A 324 -10.49 30.64 -14.31
CA SER A 324 -10.59 30.96 -12.87
C SER A 324 -11.75 30.26 -12.18
N LEU A 325 -12.89 30.05 -12.86
CA LEU A 325 -14.01 29.31 -12.31
C LEU A 325 -13.64 27.85 -12.07
N THR A 326 -12.96 27.22 -13.04
CA THR A 326 -12.51 25.83 -12.96
C THR A 326 -11.53 25.63 -11.80
N THR A 327 -10.54 26.52 -11.64
CA THR A 327 -9.55 26.41 -10.57
C THR A 327 -10.18 26.58 -9.17
N ILE A 328 -11.13 27.51 -9.02
CA ILE A 328 -11.89 27.70 -7.76
C ILE A 328 -12.68 26.44 -7.40
N VAL A 329 -13.38 25.84 -8.38
CA VAL A 329 -14.17 24.62 -8.15
C VAL A 329 -13.27 23.46 -7.73
N PHE A 330 -12.17 23.22 -8.45
CA PHE A 330 -11.23 22.15 -8.09
C PHE A 330 -10.60 22.38 -6.70
N SER A 331 -10.23 23.61 -6.37
CA SER A 331 -9.71 23.95 -5.03
C SER A 331 -10.72 23.59 -3.93
N ALA A 332 -11.98 24.00 -4.07
CA ALA A 332 -13.04 23.69 -3.10
C ALA A 332 -13.29 22.18 -2.94
N LEU A 333 -13.29 21.43 -4.05
CA LEU A 333 -13.43 19.98 -4.03
C LEU A 333 -12.22 19.31 -3.34
N THR A 334 -11.00 19.77 -3.61
CA THR A 334 -9.77 19.27 -2.97
C THR A 334 -9.82 19.40 -1.45
N PHE A 335 -10.30 20.55 -0.92
CA PHE A 335 -10.49 20.70 0.53
C PHE A 335 -11.46 19.68 1.11
N THR A 336 -12.52 19.32 0.38
CA THR A 336 -13.52 18.34 0.84
C THR A 336 -12.91 16.95 1.07
N VAL A 337 -11.88 16.57 0.31
CA VAL A 337 -11.20 15.28 0.46
C VAL A 337 -10.45 15.14 1.79
N SER A 338 -10.05 16.26 2.40
CA SER A 338 -9.39 16.25 3.70
C SER A 338 -10.28 15.72 4.83
N VAL A 339 -11.60 15.88 4.71
CA VAL A 339 -12.58 15.51 5.74
C VAL A 339 -12.63 13.99 5.95
N PRO A 340 -12.85 13.13 4.92
CA PRO A 340 -12.75 11.68 5.07
C PRO A 340 -11.43 11.19 5.67
N SER A 341 -10.30 11.82 5.30
CA SER A 341 -8.99 11.45 5.82
C SER A 341 -8.83 11.82 7.30
N ALA A 342 -9.28 13.01 7.69
CA ALA A 342 -9.29 13.45 9.09
C ALA A 342 -10.15 12.55 9.97
N ILE A 343 -11.33 12.13 9.49
CA ILE A 343 -12.20 11.16 10.18
C ILE A 343 -11.40 9.91 10.55
N LYS A 344 -10.61 9.35 9.62
CA LYS A 344 -9.81 8.15 9.89
C LYS A 344 -8.76 8.40 10.98
N VAL A 345 -8.00 9.49 10.89
CA VAL A 345 -6.97 9.85 11.88
C VAL A 345 -7.56 10.00 13.29
N PHE A 346 -8.67 10.72 13.43
CA PHE A 346 -9.32 10.88 14.73
C PHE A 346 -9.90 9.58 15.28
N ASN A 347 -10.47 8.71 14.43
CA ASN A 347 -10.97 7.42 14.87
C ASN A 347 -9.83 6.48 15.31
N TRP A 348 -8.67 6.50 14.64
CA TRP A 348 -7.48 5.77 15.07
C TRP A 348 -6.97 6.25 16.43
N LEU A 349 -6.86 7.57 16.64
CA LEU A 349 -6.47 8.14 17.94
C LEU A 349 -7.48 7.78 19.05
N ALA A 350 -8.78 7.84 18.76
CA ALA A 350 -9.83 7.44 19.70
C ALA A 350 -9.82 5.92 20.00
N THR A 351 -9.38 5.10 19.03
CA THR A 351 -9.14 3.67 19.24
C THR A 351 -7.97 3.47 20.20
N MET A 352 -6.86 4.18 20.04
CA MET A 352 -5.73 4.07 20.96
C MET A 352 -6.04 4.58 22.37
N TYR A 353 -6.87 5.62 22.50
CA TYR A 353 -7.24 6.20 23.79
C TYR A 353 -7.90 5.17 24.72
N LYS A 354 -7.38 4.99 25.94
CA LYS A 354 -7.82 3.94 26.89
C LYS A 354 -7.71 2.50 26.35
N GLY A 355 -6.93 2.26 25.30
CA GLY A 355 -6.51 0.91 24.90
C GLY A 355 -5.32 0.42 25.74
N SER A 356 -4.99 -0.87 25.62
CA SER A 356 -3.77 -1.47 26.17
C SER A 356 -2.70 -1.50 25.08
N ILE A 357 -1.92 -0.41 24.97
CA ILE A 357 -0.99 -0.22 23.86
C ILE A 357 0.30 -1.00 24.08
N SER A 358 0.52 -2.02 23.25
CA SER A 358 1.77 -2.75 23.16
C SER A 358 2.68 -2.09 22.11
N LEU A 359 3.83 -1.57 22.53
CA LEU A 359 4.84 -0.99 21.62
C LEU A 359 5.64 -2.07 20.89
N THR A 360 4.94 -2.88 20.09
CA THR A 360 5.50 -3.83 19.14
C THR A 360 6.05 -3.08 17.91
N THR A 361 6.87 -3.75 17.11
CA THR A 361 7.43 -3.20 15.86
C THR A 361 6.33 -2.68 14.92
N PRO A 362 5.23 -3.43 14.65
CA PRO A 362 4.14 -2.90 13.84
C PRO A 362 3.47 -1.67 14.46
N MET A 363 3.30 -1.62 15.78
CA MET A 363 2.72 -0.46 16.46
C MET A 363 3.62 0.78 16.35
N CYS A 364 4.95 0.62 16.41
CA CYS A 364 5.89 1.72 16.16
C CYS A 364 5.74 2.30 14.75
N TYR A 365 5.55 1.46 13.73
CA TYR A 365 5.25 1.91 12.37
C TYR A 365 3.86 2.55 12.27
N ALA A 366 2.85 2.04 12.97
CA ALA A 366 1.51 2.64 12.99
C ALA A 366 1.51 4.04 13.63
N ILE A 367 2.23 4.23 14.73
CA ILE A 367 2.41 5.56 15.36
C ILE A 367 3.19 6.49 14.42
N SER A 368 4.29 6.00 13.82
CA SER A 368 5.06 6.77 12.84
C SER A 368 4.17 7.23 11.67
N PHE A 369 3.32 6.34 11.17
CA PHE A 369 2.35 6.66 10.12
C PHE A 369 1.43 7.81 10.54
N ILE A 370 0.83 7.78 11.74
CA ILE A 370 -0.09 8.84 12.18
C ILE A 370 0.62 10.20 12.15
N PHE A 371 1.84 10.28 12.69
CA PHE A 371 2.61 11.52 12.71
C PHE A 371 2.97 12.01 11.30
N LEU A 372 3.59 11.15 10.50
CA LEU A 372 4.07 11.52 9.16
C LEU A 372 2.89 11.84 8.23
N PHE A 373 1.88 10.99 8.20
CA PHE A 373 0.71 11.21 7.36
C PHE A 373 -0.05 12.49 7.74
N THR A 374 -0.13 12.83 9.04
CA THR A 374 -0.78 14.09 9.47
C THR A 374 -0.01 15.32 8.98
N ILE A 375 1.33 15.33 9.07
CA ILE A 375 2.15 16.42 8.52
C ILE A 375 1.96 16.52 6.99
N GLY A 376 1.97 15.38 6.29
CA GLY A 376 1.72 15.31 4.85
C GLY A 376 0.32 15.83 4.48
N GLY A 377 -0.72 15.40 5.18
CA GLY A 377 -2.10 15.82 4.94
C GLY A 377 -2.30 17.32 5.15
N LEU A 378 -1.72 17.89 6.21
CA LEU A 378 -1.80 19.33 6.50
C LEU A 378 -1.09 20.17 5.43
N THR A 379 0.07 19.74 4.95
CA THR A 379 0.79 20.44 3.87
C THR A 379 0.05 20.37 2.53
N GLY A 380 -0.77 19.34 2.31
CA GLY A 380 -1.65 19.24 1.14
C GLY A 380 -2.71 20.33 1.08
N LEU A 381 -3.15 20.89 2.21
CA LEU A 381 -4.09 22.00 2.24
C LEU A 381 -3.50 23.29 1.64
N PHE A 382 -2.19 23.50 1.82
CA PHE A 382 -1.48 24.61 1.18
C PHE A 382 -1.41 24.42 -0.34
N LEU A 383 -1.21 23.20 -0.82
CA LEU A 383 -1.21 22.91 -2.26
C LEU A 383 -2.64 22.92 -2.87
N GLY A 384 -3.67 22.64 -2.06
CA GLY A 384 -5.07 22.82 -2.46
C GLY A 384 -5.52 24.27 -2.51
N THR A 385 -4.74 25.20 -1.93
CA THR A 385 -5.07 26.64 -1.88
C THR A 385 -4.42 27.36 -3.06
N LEU A 386 -5.23 27.98 -3.92
CA LEU A 386 -4.74 28.66 -5.14
C LEU A 386 -3.64 29.69 -4.88
N ALA A 387 -3.78 30.50 -3.82
CA ALA A 387 -2.86 31.58 -3.50
C ALA A 387 -1.44 31.07 -3.13
N THR A 388 -1.36 29.92 -2.48
CA THR A 388 -0.07 29.33 -2.09
C THR A 388 0.46 28.37 -3.14
N ASP A 389 -0.41 27.61 -3.83
CA ASP A 389 0.04 26.70 -4.89
C ASP A 389 0.76 27.46 -6.00
N LEU A 390 0.32 28.67 -6.38
CA LEU A 390 1.01 29.48 -7.39
C LEU A 390 2.51 29.65 -7.12
N HIS A 391 2.92 29.71 -5.85
CA HIS A 391 4.32 29.87 -5.44
C HIS A 391 5.00 28.55 -5.12
N LEU A 392 4.25 27.55 -4.66
CA LEU A 392 4.79 26.26 -4.22
C LEU A 392 4.82 25.22 -5.34
N HIS A 393 4.06 25.43 -6.42
CA HIS A 393 3.96 24.54 -7.55
C HIS A 393 5.35 24.24 -8.14
N ASP A 394 5.62 22.96 -8.37
CA ASP A 394 6.91 22.47 -8.85
C ASP A 394 8.17 22.93 -8.07
N THR A 395 8.00 23.31 -6.81
CA THR A 395 9.13 23.45 -5.87
C THR A 395 9.37 22.15 -5.08
N TYR A 396 10.44 22.12 -4.28
CA TYR A 396 10.67 21.05 -3.31
C TYR A 396 9.54 20.88 -2.27
N PHE A 397 8.61 21.84 -2.14
CA PHE A 397 7.48 21.73 -1.21
C PHE A 397 6.52 20.64 -1.67
N VAL A 398 6.23 20.58 -2.98
CA VAL A 398 5.42 19.51 -3.58
C VAL A 398 6.12 18.16 -3.43
N VAL A 399 7.44 18.12 -3.62
CA VAL A 399 8.25 16.91 -3.44
C VAL A 399 8.14 16.41 -2.00
N ALA A 400 8.36 17.27 -1.01
CA ALA A 400 8.27 16.94 0.40
C ALA A 400 6.86 16.49 0.79
N HIS A 401 5.83 17.25 0.40
CA HIS A 401 4.42 16.91 0.65
C HIS A 401 4.10 15.50 0.15
N PHE A 402 4.39 15.22 -1.12
CA PHE A 402 4.08 13.94 -1.74
C PHE A 402 4.84 12.79 -1.08
N HIS A 403 6.11 12.98 -0.71
CA HIS A 403 6.87 11.95 0.01
C HIS A 403 6.34 11.73 1.43
N TYR A 404 5.87 12.77 2.13
CA TYR A 404 5.20 12.60 3.43
C TYR A 404 3.94 11.75 3.35
N VAL A 405 3.11 11.92 2.31
CA VAL A 405 1.89 11.12 2.16
C VAL A 405 2.13 9.73 1.55
N MET A 406 3.04 9.58 0.58
CA MET A 406 3.26 8.31 -0.11
C MET A 406 4.32 7.43 0.57
N VAL A 407 5.45 8.02 0.95
CA VAL A 407 6.50 7.28 1.66
C VAL A 407 6.18 7.26 3.15
N GLY A 408 6.00 8.43 3.77
CA GLY A 408 5.63 8.56 5.19
C GLY A 408 4.27 7.94 5.55
N GLY A 409 3.36 7.81 4.56
CA GLY A 409 2.10 7.08 4.68
C GLY A 409 2.22 5.64 4.18
N THR A 410 2.09 5.43 2.87
CA THR A 410 1.97 4.09 2.28
C THR A 410 3.15 3.16 2.58
N LEU A 411 4.41 3.60 2.38
CA LEU A 411 5.57 2.74 2.67
C LEU A 411 5.65 2.39 4.16
N ILE A 412 5.46 3.36 5.05
CA ILE A 412 5.50 3.13 6.51
C ILE A 412 4.41 2.15 6.95
N ALA A 413 3.17 2.32 6.44
CA ALA A 413 2.09 1.37 6.69
C ALA A 413 2.40 -0.01 6.10
N PHE A 414 2.94 -0.07 4.88
CA PHE A 414 3.35 -1.32 4.24
C PHE A 414 4.41 -2.06 5.06
N LEU A 415 5.45 -1.37 5.56
CA LEU A 415 6.45 -1.97 6.45
C LEU A 415 5.82 -2.48 7.76
N GLY A 416 4.96 -1.68 8.38
CA GLY A 416 4.20 -2.10 9.56
C GLY A 416 3.36 -3.36 9.30
N GLY A 417 2.71 -3.42 8.14
CA GLY A 417 1.96 -4.59 7.66
C GLY A 417 2.86 -5.81 7.41
N VAL A 418 4.00 -5.62 6.74
CA VAL A 418 4.97 -6.70 6.52
C VAL A 418 5.44 -7.27 7.85
N PHE A 419 5.86 -6.45 8.81
CA PHE A 419 6.22 -6.95 10.15
C PHE A 419 5.03 -7.63 10.84
N HIS A 420 3.82 -7.07 10.77
CA HIS A 420 2.65 -7.66 11.41
C HIS A 420 2.29 -9.05 10.86
N TRP A 421 2.24 -9.19 9.53
CA TRP A 421 1.86 -10.46 8.89
C TRP A 421 3.07 -11.33 8.53
N TRP A 422 4.31 -10.92 8.83
CA TRP A 422 5.50 -11.75 8.65
C TRP A 422 5.35 -13.15 9.28
N PRO A 423 4.91 -13.29 10.55
CA PRO A 423 4.74 -14.60 11.16
C PRO A 423 3.73 -15.47 10.40
N LYS A 424 2.69 -14.85 9.82
CA LYS A 424 1.68 -15.53 9.01
C LYS A 424 2.20 -15.93 7.64
N MET A 425 2.94 -15.04 6.96
CA MET A 425 3.48 -15.32 5.63
C MET A 425 4.55 -16.40 5.67
N VAL A 426 5.52 -16.32 6.60
CA VAL A 426 6.71 -17.20 6.56
C VAL A 426 6.79 -18.22 7.71
N GLY A 427 5.90 -18.15 8.70
CA GLY A 427 5.91 -19.08 9.84
C GLY A 427 7.04 -18.84 10.86
N LYS A 428 7.66 -17.65 10.84
CA LYS A 428 8.82 -17.31 11.67
C LYS A 428 8.63 -15.97 12.37
N LEU A 429 9.05 -15.89 13.62
CA LEU A 429 9.12 -14.65 14.39
C LEU A 429 10.46 -13.94 14.15
N TYR A 430 10.42 -12.62 14.06
CA TYR A 430 11.59 -11.74 14.01
C TYR A 430 11.94 -11.21 15.40
N ASN A 431 13.10 -10.54 15.51
CA ASN A 431 13.53 -9.92 16.75
C ASN A 431 12.86 -8.54 16.93
N GLU A 432 11.95 -8.43 17.89
CA GLU A 432 11.19 -7.21 18.19
C GLU A 432 12.06 -6.01 18.61
N THR A 433 13.18 -6.22 19.30
CA THR A 433 14.06 -5.09 19.67
C THR A 433 14.73 -4.49 18.44
N HIS A 434 15.25 -5.33 17.54
CA HIS A 434 15.86 -4.84 16.31
C HIS A 434 14.83 -4.25 15.34
N GLY A 435 13.62 -4.83 15.28
CA GLY A 435 12.51 -4.26 14.50
C GLY A 435 12.13 -2.85 14.95
N ARG A 436 12.01 -2.62 16.27
CA ARG A 436 11.73 -1.30 16.84
C ARG A 436 12.84 -0.28 16.60
N ILE A 437 14.10 -0.70 16.72
CA ILE A 437 15.26 0.16 16.38
C ILE A 437 15.21 0.54 14.89
N ALA A 438 14.95 -0.41 14.00
CA ALA A 438 14.82 -0.13 12.57
C ALA A 438 13.68 0.86 12.29
N SER A 439 12.52 0.69 12.92
CA SER A 439 11.40 1.62 12.82
C SER A 439 11.78 3.05 13.25
N LEU A 440 12.52 3.19 14.36
CA LEU A 440 13.01 4.49 14.83
C LEU A 440 13.99 5.13 13.84
N LEU A 441 14.97 4.36 13.32
CA LEU A 441 15.93 4.86 12.33
C LEU A 441 15.23 5.32 11.05
N VAL A 442 14.24 4.56 10.59
CA VAL A 442 13.40 4.93 9.44
C VAL A 442 12.66 6.24 9.71
N PHE A 443 12.02 6.39 10.88
CA PHE A 443 11.30 7.60 11.24
C PHE A 443 12.21 8.85 11.29
N LEU A 444 13.38 8.73 11.92
CA LEU A 444 14.34 9.83 12.03
C LEU A 444 14.96 10.19 10.68
N GLY A 445 15.39 9.18 9.90
CA GLY A 445 15.93 9.38 8.55
C GLY A 445 14.90 10.02 7.62
N PHE A 446 13.64 9.58 7.69
CA PHE A 446 12.55 10.14 6.90
C PHE A 446 12.36 11.64 7.16
N ASN A 447 12.18 12.03 8.42
CA ASN A 447 12.03 13.46 8.77
C ASN A 447 13.29 14.26 8.42
N GLY A 448 14.48 13.72 8.70
CA GLY A 448 15.75 14.34 8.33
C GLY A 448 15.90 14.56 6.82
N THR A 449 15.28 13.69 6.00
CA THR A 449 15.28 13.84 4.55
C THR A 449 14.33 14.94 4.07
N PHE A 450 13.07 14.92 4.54
CA PHE A 450 12.00 15.67 3.89
C PHE A 450 11.58 16.95 4.63
N LEU A 451 11.83 17.09 5.94
CA LEU A 451 11.61 18.39 6.61
C LEU A 451 12.44 19.52 6.00
N PRO A 452 13.75 19.34 5.70
CA PRO A 452 14.54 20.38 5.04
C PRO A 452 13.97 20.74 3.66
N GLN A 453 13.34 19.77 2.97
CA GLN A 453 12.77 19.99 1.65
C GLN A 453 11.52 20.87 1.67
N PHE A 454 10.71 20.85 2.73
CA PHE A 454 9.64 21.85 2.90
C PHE A 454 10.20 23.27 2.96
N VAL A 455 11.33 23.45 3.66
CA VAL A 455 12.00 24.76 3.76
C VAL A 455 12.66 25.16 2.44
N LEU A 456 13.27 24.22 1.71
CA LEU A 456 13.79 24.44 0.36
C LEU A 456 12.68 24.95 -0.56
N GLY A 457 11.55 24.24 -0.58
CA GLY A 457 10.43 24.58 -1.44
C GLY A 457 9.78 25.92 -1.12
N SER A 458 9.56 26.22 0.17
CA SER A 458 9.00 27.51 0.57
C SER A 458 9.92 28.70 0.32
N ARG A 459 11.21 28.46 0.12
CA ARG A 459 12.21 29.46 -0.30
C ARG A 459 12.44 29.50 -1.81
N GLY A 460 11.66 28.76 -2.60
CA GLY A 460 11.68 28.83 -4.05
C GLY A 460 12.61 27.85 -4.76
N MET A 461 13.22 26.87 -4.05
CA MET A 461 14.05 25.85 -4.69
C MET A 461 13.20 24.95 -5.62
N PRO A 462 13.41 24.99 -6.95
CA PRO A 462 12.61 24.20 -7.88
C PRO A 462 12.97 22.71 -7.82
N ARG A 463 12.02 21.84 -8.16
CA ARG A 463 12.28 20.39 -8.32
C ARG A 463 12.91 20.11 -9.69
N ARG A 464 13.51 18.92 -9.85
CA ARG A 464 14.14 18.43 -11.11
C ARG A 464 15.36 19.24 -11.56
N TYR A 465 16.03 19.90 -10.63
CA TYR A 465 17.30 20.60 -10.88
C TYR A 465 18.47 19.73 -10.44
N ALA A 466 19.47 19.56 -11.32
CA ALA A 466 20.69 18.80 -11.07
C ALA A 466 21.73 19.60 -10.25
N THR A 467 21.70 20.92 -10.40
CA THR A 467 22.55 21.88 -9.67
C THR A 467 21.66 22.93 -9.01
N TYR A 468 22.19 23.64 -8.02
CA TYR A 468 21.41 24.59 -7.22
C TYR A 468 22.26 25.72 -6.65
N ASP A 469 21.63 26.79 -6.20
CA ASP A 469 22.35 27.94 -5.63
C ASP A 469 23.01 27.61 -4.28
N PRO A 470 24.25 28.06 -4.02
CA PRO A 470 24.98 27.73 -2.79
C PRO A 470 24.24 28.05 -1.48
N GLU A 471 23.30 29.00 -1.49
CA GLU A 471 22.46 29.31 -0.32
C GLU A 471 21.62 28.13 0.18
N PHE A 472 21.29 27.19 -0.70
CA PHE A 472 20.51 25.99 -0.37
C PHE A 472 21.39 24.80 0.08
N ALA A 473 22.73 24.94 0.05
CA ALA A 473 23.66 23.84 0.30
C ALA A 473 23.44 23.16 1.66
N PHE A 474 23.27 23.94 2.73
CA PHE A 474 23.05 23.37 4.06
C PHE A 474 21.79 22.48 4.12
N LEU A 475 20.68 22.93 3.52
CA LEU A 475 19.42 22.18 3.54
C LEU A 475 19.49 20.92 2.66
N HIS A 476 20.17 21.00 1.52
CA HIS A 476 20.44 19.83 0.67
C HIS A 476 21.34 18.79 1.34
N GLN A 477 22.39 19.24 2.05
CA GLN A 477 23.26 18.36 2.83
C GLN A 477 22.50 17.67 3.96
N LEU A 478 21.70 18.41 4.73
CA LEU A 478 20.86 17.84 5.78
C LEU A 478 19.87 16.81 5.20
N SER A 479 19.21 17.13 4.10
CA SER A 479 18.31 16.22 3.38
C SER A 479 19.04 14.94 2.94
N THR A 480 20.29 15.07 2.46
CA THR A 480 21.10 13.95 1.99
C THR A 480 21.56 13.04 3.13
N PHE A 481 22.02 13.60 4.26
CA PHE A 481 22.33 12.80 5.44
C PHE A 481 21.09 12.11 6.02
N GLY A 482 19.94 12.78 6.00
CA GLY A 482 18.65 12.16 6.30
C GLY A 482 18.34 10.97 5.39
N ALA A 483 18.57 11.11 4.09
CA ALA A 483 18.31 10.05 3.11
C ALA A 483 19.23 8.83 3.32
N LEU A 484 20.50 9.06 3.66
CA LEU A 484 21.43 8.00 4.03
C LEU A 484 20.97 7.27 5.31
N LEU A 485 20.54 8.00 6.33
CA LEU A 485 19.99 7.42 7.56
C LEU A 485 18.71 6.60 7.29
N LEU A 486 17.83 7.12 6.43
CA LEU A 486 16.62 6.41 5.99
C LEU A 486 16.99 5.11 5.26
N GLY A 487 17.94 5.17 4.32
CA GLY A 487 18.44 4.00 3.59
C GLY A 487 19.03 2.94 4.54
N MET A 488 19.83 3.35 5.52
CA MET A 488 20.36 2.46 6.55
C MET A 488 19.27 1.85 7.43
N GLY A 489 18.27 2.64 7.85
CA GLY A 489 17.12 2.15 8.63
C GLY A 489 16.29 1.12 7.87
N LEU A 490 16.02 1.35 6.59
CA LEU A 490 15.30 0.43 5.71
C LEU A 490 16.10 -0.85 5.46
N LEU A 491 17.40 -0.74 5.19
CA LEU A 491 18.29 -1.90 5.05
C LEU A 491 18.32 -2.71 6.35
N TYR A 492 18.38 -2.05 7.50
CA TYR A 492 18.36 -2.72 8.79
C TYR A 492 17.04 -3.46 9.04
N ALA A 493 15.89 -2.84 8.71
CA ALA A 493 14.59 -3.51 8.77
C ALA A 493 14.56 -4.77 7.89
N PHE A 494 15.09 -4.68 6.67
CA PHE A 494 15.21 -5.82 5.76
C PHE A 494 16.09 -6.93 6.34
N ILE A 495 17.26 -6.58 6.90
CA ILE A 495 18.16 -7.55 7.54
C ILE A 495 17.47 -8.26 8.70
N VAL A 496 16.69 -7.55 9.54
CA VAL A 496 15.93 -8.16 10.64
C VAL A 496 14.98 -9.24 10.15
N LEU A 497 14.25 -8.96 9.07
CA LEU A 497 13.35 -9.94 8.45
C LEU A 497 14.13 -11.12 7.84
N MET A 498 15.22 -10.87 7.11
CA MET A 498 16.03 -11.94 6.51
C MET A 498 16.68 -12.85 7.55
N VAL A 499 17.22 -12.28 8.63
CA VAL A 499 17.80 -13.06 9.74
C VAL A 499 16.74 -13.94 10.40
N SER A 500 15.49 -13.49 10.47
CA SER A 500 14.40 -14.29 11.03
C SER A 500 14.06 -15.55 10.22
N LEU A 501 14.32 -15.57 8.90
CA LEU A 501 14.09 -16.76 8.08
C LEU A 501 14.99 -17.92 8.51
N VAL A 502 16.22 -17.61 8.93
CA VAL A 502 17.22 -18.59 9.33
C VAL A 502 17.21 -18.85 10.84
N LYS A 503 17.19 -17.79 11.65
CA LYS A 503 17.33 -17.85 13.11
C LYS A 503 16.03 -17.64 13.88
N GLY A 504 14.93 -17.32 13.20
CA GLY A 504 13.64 -17.06 13.83
C GLY A 504 13.05 -18.32 14.45
N ARG A 505 12.42 -18.11 15.61
CA ARG A 505 11.58 -19.13 16.26
C ARG A 505 10.33 -19.36 15.42
N ARG A 506 9.76 -20.56 15.51
CA ARG A 506 8.51 -20.89 14.81
C ARG A 506 7.40 -19.96 15.31
N ALA A 507 6.61 -19.41 14.40
CA ALA A 507 5.53 -18.52 14.74
C ALA A 507 4.26 -19.28 15.10
N PRO A 508 3.62 -19.00 16.25
CA PRO A 508 2.31 -19.53 16.56
C PRO A 508 1.25 -19.00 15.59
N ALA A 509 0.05 -19.60 15.60
CA ALA A 509 -1.09 -19.15 14.79
C ALA A 509 -1.45 -17.67 15.03
N ASN A 510 -1.48 -17.24 16.29
CA ASN A 510 -1.86 -15.89 16.71
C ASN A 510 -0.86 -15.29 17.73
N PRO A 511 0.27 -14.73 17.26
CA PRO A 511 1.29 -14.15 18.14
C PRO A 511 0.88 -12.79 18.72
N TRP A 512 -0.07 -12.09 18.09
CA TRP A 512 -0.39 -10.69 18.41
C TRP A 512 -1.71 -10.51 19.16
N GLY A 513 -2.56 -11.54 19.20
CA GLY A 513 -3.90 -11.39 19.75
C GLY A 513 -4.86 -10.69 18.79
N GLY A 514 -4.70 -10.93 17.49
CA GLY A 514 -5.67 -10.48 16.50
C GLY A 514 -6.93 -11.35 16.53
N VAL A 515 -8.08 -10.75 16.25
CA VAL A 515 -9.41 -11.41 16.33
C VAL A 515 -10.06 -11.64 14.97
N THR A 516 -9.45 -11.10 13.92
CA THR A 516 -9.81 -11.33 12.52
C THR A 516 -9.42 -12.75 12.06
N LEU A 517 -10.07 -13.22 10.98
CA LEU A 517 -10.02 -14.64 10.58
C LEU A 517 -8.61 -15.15 10.25
N GLU A 518 -7.71 -14.31 9.75
CA GLU A 518 -6.34 -14.72 9.44
C GLU A 518 -5.54 -15.20 10.64
N TRP A 519 -5.92 -14.79 11.85
CA TRP A 519 -5.31 -15.25 13.10
C TRP A 519 -5.93 -16.55 13.63
N GLN A 520 -7.03 -17.02 13.02
CA GLN A 520 -7.65 -18.31 13.33
C GLN A 520 -7.09 -19.46 12.48
N CYS A 521 -6.27 -19.16 11.46
CA CYS A 521 -5.54 -20.18 10.70
C CYS A 521 -4.11 -20.37 11.22
N THR A 522 -3.44 -21.46 10.82
CA THR A 522 -2.07 -21.77 11.24
C THR A 522 -1.04 -20.76 10.68
N SER A 523 0.19 -20.80 11.18
CA SER A 523 1.30 -19.95 10.71
C SER A 523 2.47 -20.81 10.22
N PRO A 524 2.75 -20.90 8.91
CA PRO A 524 1.99 -20.31 7.81
C PRO A 524 0.64 -21.03 7.57
N PRO A 525 -0.32 -20.42 6.84
CA PRO A 525 -1.60 -21.06 6.51
C PRO A 525 -1.41 -22.34 5.68
N PRO A 526 -2.37 -23.29 5.74
CA PRO A 526 -2.41 -24.38 4.80
C PRO A 526 -2.78 -23.88 3.39
N TYR A 527 -2.53 -24.65 2.35
CA TYR A 527 -2.84 -24.26 0.95
C TYR A 527 -4.32 -23.96 0.72
N TYR A 528 -5.22 -24.57 1.51
CA TYR A 528 -6.67 -24.38 1.46
C TYR A 528 -7.20 -23.33 2.47
N ASN A 529 -6.34 -22.67 3.23
CA ASN A 529 -6.64 -21.70 4.30
C ASN A 529 -7.44 -22.27 5.49
N PHE A 530 -8.70 -22.65 5.28
CA PHE A 530 -9.60 -23.20 6.29
C PHE A 530 -10.24 -24.49 5.78
N GLU A 531 -10.28 -25.52 6.63
CA GLU A 531 -10.89 -26.82 6.27
C GLU A 531 -12.42 -26.69 6.10
N ARG A 532 -13.04 -25.82 6.92
CA ARG A 532 -14.47 -25.50 6.89
C ARG A 532 -14.64 -23.97 6.96
N PRO A 533 -15.75 -23.42 6.43
CA PRO A 533 -16.04 -22.00 6.57
C PRO A 533 -16.00 -21.58 8.06
N PRO A 534 -15.17 -20.59 8.44
CA PRO A 534 -15.06 -20.17 9.83
C PRO A 534 -16.33 -19.43 10.29
N VAL A 535 -16.59 -19.46 11.59
CA VAL A 535 -17.68 -18.72 12.21
C VAL A 535 -17.31 -17.24 12.26
N VAL A 536 -18.25 -16.38 11.88
CA VAL A 536 -18.00 -14.93 11.74
C VAL A 536 -18.60 -14.16 12.90
N GLY A 537 -17.75 -13.51 13.68
CA GLY A 537 -18.11 -12.57 14.74
C GLY A 537 -17.96 -11.11 14.32
N ASP A 538 -17.85 -10.23 15.31
CA ASP A 538 -17.36 -8.88 15.12
C ASP A 538 -15.83 -8.93 14.85
N PRO A 539 -15.32 -8.31 13.77
CA PRO A 539 -13.90 -8.36 13.43
C PRO A 539 -12.98 -7.62 14.41
N TYR A 540 -13.51 -6.92 15.41
CA TYR A 540 -12.73 -6.16 16.40
C TYR A 540 -13.18 -6.40 17.85
N ASP A 541 -13.81 -7.54 18.14
CA ASP A 541 -14.15 -7.93 19.51
C ASP A 541 -13.00 -8.69 20.19
N PHE A 542 -12.41 -8.06 21.21
CA PHE A 542 -11.28 -8.59 21.98
C PHE A 542 -11.70 -9.16 23.35
N HIS A 543 -12.99 -9.19 23.70
CA HIS A 543 -13.44 -9.55 25.06
C HIS A 543 -13.08 -10.98 25.47
N ASN A 544 -13.12 -11.92 24.53
CA ASN A 544 -12.93 -13.35 24.81
C ASN A 544 -11.53 -13.83 24.39
N LEU A 545 -10.52 -12.99 24.52
CA LEU A 545 -9.16 -13.31 24.09
C LEU A 545 -8.26 -13.59 25.29
N GLU A 546 -7.69 -14.79 25.35
CA GLU A 546 -6.79 -15.21 26.43
C GLU A 546 -5.41 -15.62 25.90
N TRP A 547 -4.38 -15.41 26.73
CA TRP A 547 -3.02 -15.84 26.41
C TRP A 547 -2.79 -17.29 26.89
N ASP A 548 -2.60 -18.19 25.95
CA ASP A 548 -2.18 -19.57 26.19
C ASP A 548 -0.66 -19.63 26.30
N ALA A 549 -0.18 -19.71 27.55
CA ALA A 549 1.25 -19.72 27.87
C ALA A 549 1.97 -21.00 27.41
N GLU A 550 1.26 -22.12 27.25
CA GLU A 550 1.87 -23.39 26.83
C GLU A 550 2.23 -23.35 25.33
N ASN A 551 1.33 -22.77 24.53
CA ASN A 551 1.49 -22.68 23.07
C ASN A 551 2.00 -21.31 22.59
N GLU A 552 2.37 -20.42 23.52
CA GLU A 552 2.83 -19.05 23.29
C GLU A 552 1.94 -18.27 22.31
N ARG A 553 0.61 -18.37 22.45
CA ARG A 553 -0.35 -17.80 21.49
C ARG A 553 -1.60 -17.25 22.17
N TYR A 554 -2.29 -16.37 21.48
CA TYR A 554 -3.65 -15.98 21.89
C TYR A 554 -4.69 -16.95 21.35
N VAL A 555 -5.68 -17.27 22.17
CA VAL A 555 -6.83 -18.12 21.82
C VAL A 555 -8.14 -17.42 22.18
N THR A 556 -9.16 -17.64 21.37
CA THR A 556 -10.52 -17.17 21.69
C THR A 556 -11.20 -18.19 22.60
N THR A 557 -11.67 -17.76 23.76
CA THR A 557 -12.50 -18.58 24.66
C THR A 557 -13.96 -18.52 24.24
N GLU A 558 -14.66 -19.65 24.22
CA GLU A 558 -16.11 -19.60 24.06
C GLU A 558 -16.73 -19.06 25.37
N PRO A 559 -17.73 -18.16 25.29
CA PRO A 559 -18.44 -17.72 26.48
C PRO A 559 -19.09 -18.93 27.15
N GLU A 560 -18.96 -19.02 28.47
CA GLU A 560 -19.57 -20.10 29.27
C GLU A 560 -21.05 -20.22 28.90
N ARG A 561 -21.46 -21.34 28.29
CA ARG A 561 -22.88 -21.62 28.07
C ARG A 561 -23.53 -21.67 29.43
N LYS A 562 -24.32 -20.64 29.79
CA LYS A 562 -25.25 -20.74 30.90
C LYS A 562 -26.21 -21.88 30.58
N LEU A 563 -26.02 -23.03 31.23
CA LEU A 563 -26.99 -24.10 31.24
C LEU A 563 -28.27 -23.50 31.83
N VAL A 564 -29.25 -23.22 30.98
CA VAL A 564 -30.61 -22.93 31.44
C VAL A 564 -31.10 -24.26 32.02
N PRO A 565 -31.45 -24.31 33.33
CA PRO A 565 -32.03 -25.52 33.89
C PRO A 565 -33.23 -25.92 33.03
N GLU A 566 -33.35 -27.19 32.66
CA GLU A 566 -34.58 -27.70 32.10
C GLU A 566 -35.70 -27.39 33.10
N SER A 567 -36.53 -26.39 32.82
CA SER A 567 -37.85 -26.35 33.42
C SER A 567 -38.57 -27.57 32.83
N THR A 568 -38.67 -28.64 33.62
CA THR A 568 -39.64 -29.71 33.39
C THR A 568 -40.95 -29.05 32.95
N PRO A 569 -41.46 -29.33 31.74
CA PRO A 569 -42.79 -28.87 31.37
C PRO A 569 -43.75 -29.35 32.44
N GLU A 570 -44.51 -28.45 33.07
CA GLU A 570 -45.67 -28.90 33.84
C GLU A 570 -46.54 -29.71 32.88
N GLU A 571 -46.77 -30.99 33.21
CA GLU A 571 -47.78 -31.80 32.55
C GLU A 571 -49.14 -31.14 32.79
N VAL A 572 -49.53 -30.24 31.89
CA VAL A 572 -50.92 -29.79 31.82
C VAL A 572 -51.70 -30.96 31.21
N PRO A 573 -52.58 -31.63 31.96
CA PRO A 573 -53.37 -32.72 31.41
C PRO A 573 -54.26 -32.14 30.30
N ALA A 574 -54.27 -32.78 29.13
CA ALA A 574 -55.16 -32.40 28.05
C ALA A 574 -56.62 -32.63 28.50
N HIS A 575 -57.30 -31.57 28.93
CA HIS A 575 -58.73 -31.62 29.14
C HIS A 575 -59.42 -31.71 27.78
N ALA A 576 -59.95 -32.90 27.48
CA ALA A 576 -60.96 -33.09 26.45
C ALA A 576 -62.25 -32.37 26.87
N GLY A 577 -62.34 -31.08 26.58
CA GLY A 577 -63.58 -30.31 26.69
C GLY A 577 -64.52 -30.67 25.56
N GLY A 578 -65.46 -31.57 25.84
CA GLY A 578 -66.54 -31.94 24.95
C GLY A 578 -67.50 -30.78 24.64
N GLN A 579 -68.16 -30.93 23.50
CA GLN A 579 -69.26 -30.11 23.02
C GLN A 579 -70.33 -29.87 24.10
N LYS A 580 -70.78 -28.61 24.23
CA LYS A 580 -72.19 -28.22 24.22
C LYS A 580 -72.33 -26.78 23.73
#